data_AF-A0A166JJX4-F1
#
_entry.id   AF-A0A166JJX4-F1
#
_cell.length_a   1.000
_cell.length_b   1.000
_cell.length_c   1.000
_cell.angle_alpha   90.00
_cell.angle_beta   90.00
_cell.angle_gamma   90.00
#
_symmetry.space_group_name_H-M   'P 1'
#
loop_
_entity.id
_entity.type
_entity.pdbx_description
1 polymer ?
#
loop_
_entity_poly.entity_id
_entity_poly.type
_entity_poly.pdbx_seq_one_letter_code
_entity_poly.pdbx_strand_id
1 'polypeptide(L)'
;MTPLPSSSLRDSDTFPNLSNLPGDRGFEDIYHIVDPYTGNISPRRHWCLIAEITKTAKFIRLSIYAKDRDGVEFPVHVHTDDRGVGMSKYCQEGYTLVLMYAERHYFADGTVGIRLEEGASVKVLPYSVATLMAANDRYFGQEGKGACDHCKAGEKETAGGLKNCARCKVISYCGKNCQNEAWSSGHKEDCKVLTQIHAFASKDWELFQGWFEPHVMRPPPSGPGMHILSSLPVFD
;
A
#
# COMPACT_ATOMS: atom_id res chain seq x y z
N MET A 1 23.33 -6.65 -10.79
CA MET A 1 22.29 -5.88 -10.08
C MET A 1 21.85 -6.71 -8.90
N THR A 2 21.82 -6.12 -7.70
CA THR A 2 21.19 -6.78 -6.55
C THR A 2 19.70 -6.96 -6.87
N PRO A 3 19.10 -8.15 -6.64
CA PRO A 3 17.67 -8.33 -6.83
C PRO A 3 16.91 -7.32 -5.97
N LEU A 4 15.80 -6.80 -6.52
CA LEU A 4 14.91 -5.92 -5.76
C LEU A 4 14.37 -6.70 -4.56
N PRO A 5 14.32 -6.11 -3.36
CA PRO A 5 13.63 -6.75 -2.25
C PRO A 5 12.17 -7.00 -2.62
N SER A 6 11.63 -8.17 -2.28
CA SER A 6 10.23 -8.54 -2.53
C SER A 6 9.24 -7.58 -1.85
N SER A 7 9.67 -6.84 -0.83
CA SER A 7 8.89 -5.81 -0.15
C SER A 7 8.95 -4.41 -0.78
N SER A 8 9.72 -4.24 -1.87
CA SER A 8 9.73 -3.02 -2.67
C SER A 8 8.50 -2.96 -3.55
N LEU A 9 7.82 -1.81 -3.60
CA LEU A 9 6.67 -1.59 -4.50
C LEU A 9 7.02 -1.72 -6.00
N ARG A 10 8.32 -1.81 -6.32
CA ARG A 10 8.86 -2.04 -7.66
C ARG A 10 8.93 -3.53 -8.03
N ASP A 11 8.81 -4.44 -7.07
CA ASP A 11 8.79 -5.87 -7.32
C ASP A 11 7.49 -6.25 -8.05
N SER A 12 7.59 -6.78 -9.27
CA SER A 12 6.42 -7.14 -10.09
C SER A 12 5.68 -8.37 -9.61
N ASP A 13 6.35 -9.21 -8.83
CA ASP A 13 5.79 -10.46 -8.39
C ASP A 13 4.99 -10.24 -7.10
N THR A 14 5.49 -9.43 -6.17
CA THR A 14 4.73 -9.01 -4.99
C THR A 14 3.67 -7.95 -5.32
N PHE A 15 4.02 -6.98 -6.18
CA PHE A 15 3.14 -5.87 -6.55
C PHE A 15 2.82 -5.88 -8.05
N PRO A 16 2.03 -6.87 -8.51
CA PRO A 16 1.69 -7.03 -9.92
C PRO A 16 0.79 -5.90 -10.44
N ASN A 17 0.87 -5.68 -11.75
CA ASN A 17 -0.13 -4.93 -12.53
C ASN A 17 -1.36 -5.82 -12.83
N LEU A 18 -2.40 -5.26 -13.44
CA LEU A 18 -3.64 -6.02 -13.72
C LEU A 18 -3.39 -7.27 -14.59
N SER A 19 -2.51 -7.16 -15.58
CA SER A 19 -2.22 -8.26 -16.51
C SER A 19 -1.46 -9.42 -15.87
N ASN A 20 -0.77 -9.19 -14.75
CA ASN A 20 0.01 -10.19 -14.03
C ASN A 20 -0.68 -10.72 -12.78
N LEU A 21 -1.93 -10.31 -12.53
CA LEU A 21 -2.75 -10.90 -11.47
C LEU A 21 -3.24 -12.30 -11.83
N PRO A 22 -3.38 -13.18 -10.83
CA PRO A 22 -4.13 -14.42 -11.02
C PRO A 22 -5.58 -14.10 -11.42
N GLY A 23 -6.20 -14.97 -12.22
CA GLY A 23 -7.64 -14.88 -12.47
C GLY A 23 -8.45 -15.36 -11.27
N ASP A 24 -9.73 -14.98 -11.20
CA ASP A 24 -10.70 -15.43 -10.18
C ASP A 24 -10.92 -16.96 -10.09
N ARG A 25 -10.47 -17.70 -11.11
CA ARG A 25 -10.38 -19.18 -11.12
C ARG A 25 -9.00 -19.67 -11.54
N GLY A 26 -8.03 -18.75 -11.57
CA GLY A 26 -6.70 -18.98 -12.07
C GLY A 26 -5.82 -19.61 -11.00
N PHE A 27 -5.08 -20.62 -11.39
CA PHE A 27 -3.95 -21.11 -10.62
C PHE A 27 -2.67 -20.54 -11.24
N GLU A 28 -1.86 -19.92 -10.41
CA GLU A 28 -0.56 -19.36 -10.80
C GLU A 28 0.47 -19.85 -9.80
N ASP A 29 1.45 -20.63 -10.25
CA ASP A 29 2.46 -21.30 -9.41
C ASP A 29 3.26 -20.32 -8.52
N ILE A 30 3.34 -19.06 -8.94
CA ILE A 30 4.01 -18.00 -8.18
C ILE A 30 3.21 -17.59 -6.95
N TYR A 31 1.87 -17.59 -7.02
CA TYR A 31 0.98 -17.14 -5.96
C TYR A 31 0.39 -18.29 -5.15
N HIS A 32 0.27 -19.47 -5.75
CA HIS A 32 -0.48 -20.58 -5.22
C HIS A 32 0.37 -21.84 -5.07
N ILE A 33 -0.07 -22.71 -4.17
CA ILE A 33 0.41 -24.08 -4.03
C ILE A 33 -0.80 -25.02 -3.99
N VAL A 34 -0.63 -26.22 -4.54
CA VAL A 34 -1.63 -27.29 -4.47
C VAL A 34 -1.21 -28.27 -3.38
N ASP A 35 -2.10 -28.53 -2.44
CA ASP A 35 -1.93 -29.62 -1.49
C ASP A 35 -2.03 -30.96 -2.25
N PRO A 36 -0.97 -31.79 -2.25
CA PRO A 36 -0.90 -32.98 -3.09
C PRO A 36 -1.86 -34.11 -2.66
N TYR A 37 -2.43 -34.03 -1.45
CA TYR A 37 -3.32 -35.05 -0.91
C TYR A 37 -4.79 -34.68 -1.08
N THR A 38 -5.13 -33.41 -0.94
CA THR A 38 -6.50 -32.89 -1.00
C THR A 38 -6.83 -32.24 -2.34
N GLY A 39 -5.82 -31.83 -3.11
CA GLY A 39 -5.99 -31.03 -4.32
C GLY A 39 -6.39 -29.58 -4.05
N ASN A 40 -6.43 -29.16 -2.77
CA ASN A 40 -6.80 -27.80 -2.40
C ASN A 40 -5.73 -26.81 -2.84
N ILE A 41 -6.17 -25.69 -3.42
CA ILE A 41 -5.31 -24.58 -3.79
C ILE A 41 -5.30 -23.57 -2.65
N SER A 42 -4.12 -23.14 -2.24
CA SER A 42 -3.95 -22.07 -1.25
C SER A 42 -2.85 -21.09 -1.65
N PRO A 43 -2.88 -19.85 -1.14
CA PRO A 43 -1.76 -18.93 -1.30
C PRO A 43 -0.46 -19.50 -0.71
N ARG A 44 0.66 -19.36 -1.43
CA ARG A 44 2.01 -19.69 -0.92
C ARG A 44 2.80 -18.46 -0.48
N ARG A 45 2.40 -17.28 -0.96
CA ARG A 45 3.04 -15.98 -0.71
C ARG A 45 1.99 -14.87 -0.63
N HIS A 46 2.41 -13.65 -0.32
CA HIS A 46 1.54 -12.47 -0.36
C HIS A 46 1.72 -11.71 -1.69
N TRP A 47 0.63 -11.15 -2.23
CA TRP A 47 0.66 -10.22 -3.37
C TRP A 47 -0.37 -9.11 -3.20
N CYS A 48 -0.12 -7.97 -3.84
CA CYS A 48 -0.89 -6.76 -3.66
C CYS A 48 -0.92 -5.88 -4.92
N LEU A 49 -2.10 -5.65 -5.47
CA LEU A 49 -2.29 -4.67 -6.54
C LEU A 49 -2.30 -3.25 -5.94
N ILE A 50 -1.53 -2.35 -6.55
CA ILE A 50 -1.52 -0.91 -6.24
C ILE A 50 -2.00 -0.15 -7.47
N ALA A 51 -3.07 0.65 -7.31
CA ALA A 51 -3.66 1.38 -8.43
C ALA A 51 -4.18 2.76 -8.00
N GLU A 52 -3.98 3.77 -8.84
CA GLU A 52 -4.44 5.14 -8.58
C GLU A 52 -5.87 5.32 -9.04
N ILE A 53 -6.73 5.86 -8.18
CA ILE A 53 -8.13 6.17 -8.51
C ILE A 53 -8.15 7.36 -9.48
N THR A 54 -8.75 7.15 -10.64
CA THR A 54 -8.93 8.20 -11.66
C THR A 54 -10.34 8.80 -11.61
N LYS A 55 -11.35 8.00 -11.26
CA LYS A 55 -12.73 8.47 -11.08
C LYS A 55 -13.57 7.43 -10.34
N THR A 56 -14.72 7.86 -9.83
CA THR A 56 -15.74 6.96 -9.27
C THR A 56 -17.08 7.19 -9.97
N ALA A 57 -17.87 6.12 -10.06
CA ALA A 57 -19.25 6.16 -10.54
C ALA A 57 -20.14 5.34 -9.59
N LYS A 58 -21.35 5.83 -9.33
CA LYS A 58 -22.30 5.15 -8.45
C LYS A 58 -23.68 5.14 -9.08
N PHE A 59 -23.99 4.05 -9.79
CA PHE A 59 -25.32 3.82 -10.35
C PHE A 59 -26.04 2.70 -9.58
N ILE A 60 -25.63 1.44 -9.77
CA ILE A 60 -26.16 0.29 -9.01
C ILE A 60 -25.27 -0.05 -7.81
N ARG A 61 -23.96 0.06 -8.00
CA ARG A 61 -22.90 -0.18 -7.03
C ARG A 61 -21.77 0.82 -7.23
N LEU A 62 -20.92 1.00 -6.24
CA LEU A 62 -19.69 1.76 -6.40
C LEU A 62 -18.81 1.08 -7.45
N SER A 63 -18.44 1.84 -8.47
CA SER A 63 -17.43 1.48 -9.46
C SER A 63 -16.30 2.49 -9.34
N ILE A 64 -15.10 2.00 -9.08
CA ILE A 64 -13.89 2.82 -9.00
C ILE A 64 -13.11 2.53 -10.26
N TYR A 65 -12.79 3.53 -11.05
CA TYR A 65 -11.85 3.38 -12.15
C TYR A 65 -10.48 3.72 -11.62
N ALA A 66 -9.53 2.83 -11.85
CA ALA A 66 -8.19 2.98 -11.34
C ALA A 66 -7.16 2.59 -12.40
N LYS A 67 -5.97 3.16 -12.27
CA LYS A 67 -4.85 3.00 -13.18
C LYS A 67 -3.71 2.31 -12.44
N ASP A 68 -3.22 1.18 -12.95
CA ASP A 68 -2.02 0.56 -12.39
C ASP A 68 -0.76 1.34 -12.75
N ARG A 69 0.40 0.88 -12.25
CA ARG A 69 1.70 1.54 -12.47
C ARG A 69 2.16 1.57 -13.93
N ASP A 70 1.66 0.67 -14.78
CA ASP A 70 1.99 0.65 -16.22
C ASP A 70 1.03 1.54 -17.01
N GLY A 71 -0.01 2.01 -16.34
CA GLY A 71 -0.93 2.98 -16.83
C GLY A 71 -2.19 2.40 -17.46
N VAL A 72 -2.44 1.12 -17.26
CA VAL A 72 -3.66 0.47 -17.69
C VAL A 72 -4.80 0.89 -16.77
N GLU A 73 -5.84 1.50 -17.33
CA GLU A 73 -7.06 1.83 -16.60
C GLU A 73 -8.04 0.65 -16.62
N PHE A 74 -8.62 0.33 -15.47
CA PHE A 74 -9.59 -0.74 -15.31
C PHE A 74 -10.63 -0.42 -14.23
N PRO A 75 -11.82 -1.03 -14.30
CA PRO A 75 -12.82 -0.91 -13.26
C PRO A 75 -12.53 -1.82 -12.06
N VAL A 76 -12.82 -1.31 -10.87
CA VAL A 76 -12.97 -2.06 -9.63
C VAL A 76 -14.44 -1.92 -9.20
N HIS A 77 -15.21 -2.99 -9.38
CA HIS A 77 -16.63 -3.02 -9.06
C HIS A 77 -16.84 -3.60 -7.66
N VAL A 78 -17.57 -2.87 -6.81
CA VAL A 78 -17.80 -3.24 -5.40
C VAL A 78 -19.08 -4.06 -5.27
N HIS A 79 -18.93 -5.35 -5.00
CA HIS A 79 -19.99 -6.35 -4.92
C HIS A 79 -20.39 -6.73 -3.49
N THR A 80 -19.88 -6.02 -2.48
CA THR A 80 -20.30 -6.12 -1.08
C THR A 80 -21.80 -5.85 -0.91
N ASP A 81 -22.36 -6.29 0.23
CA ASP A 81 -23.79 -6.13 0.53
C ASP A 81 -24.24 -4.67 0.53
N ASP A 82 -23.40 -3.76 1.04
CA ASP A 82 -23.64 -2.32 1.06
C ASP A 82 -23.39 -1.64 -0.31
N ARG A 83 -22.96 -2.41 -1.32
CA ARG A 83 -22.62 -1.96 -2.67
C ARG A 83 -21.60 -0.82 -2.70
N GLY A 84 -20.70 -0.78 -1.72
CA GLY A 84 -19.65 0.22 -1.56
C GLY A 84 -20.11 1.56 -1.01
N VAL A 85 -21.28 1.64 -0.37
CA VAL A 85 -21.75 2.87 0.30
C VAL A 85 -20.73 3.34 1.34
N GLY A 86 -20.28 2.47 2.24
CA GLY A 86 -19.32 2.79 3.28
C GLY A 86 -17.95 3.18 2.74
N MET A 87 -17.51 2.55 1.65
CA MET A 87 -16.21 2.81 1.02
C MET A 87 -16.17 4.12 0.22
N SER A 88 -17.30 4.52 -0.39
CA SER A 88 -17.35 5.64 -1.34
C SER A 88 -16.78 6.96 -0.82
N LYS A 89 -16.93 7.27 0.47
CA LYS A 89 -16.41 8.51 1.08
C LYS A 89 -14.88 8.60 1.15
N TYR A 90 -14.18 7.47 0.98
CA TYR A 90 -12.72 7.41 1.00
C TYR A 90 -12.11 7.38 -0.41
N CYS A 91 -12.90 7.09 -1.44
CA CYS A 91 -12.43 6.96 -2.82
C CYS A 91 -12.43 8.32 -3.52
N GLN A 92 -11.29 9.01 -3.48
CA GLN A 92 -11.08 10.30 -4.15
C GLN A 92 -10.12 10.13 -5.33
N GLU A 93 -10.29 10.95 -6.36
CA GLU A 93 -9.33 11.01 -7.48
C GLU A 93 -7.92 11.33 -6.98
N GLY A 94 -6.91 10.66 -7.53
CA GLY A 94 -5.51 10.77 -7.12
C GLY A 94 -5.15 10.00 -5.85
N TYR A 95 -6.09 9.32 -5.20
CA TYR A 95 -5.79 8.40 -4.08
C TYR A 95 -5.41 7.02 -4.60
N THR A 96 -4.74 6.23 -3.78
CA THR A 96 -4.26 4.90 -4.16
C THR A 96 -5.12 3.81 -3.52
N LEU A 97 -5.67 2.92 -4.34
CA LEU A 97 -6.17 1.62 -3.91
C LEU A 97 -5.01 0.66 -3.67
N VAL A 98 -5.07 -0.02 -2.54
CA VAL A 98 -4.19 -1.12 -2.18
C VAL A 98 -5.07 -2.33 -1.94
N LEU A 99 -4.93 -3.34 -2.81
CA LEU A 99 -5.79 -4.51 -2.89
C LEU A 99 -4.94 -5.77 -2.65
N MET A 100 -4.99 -6.27 -1.42
CA MET A 100 -4.31 -7.52 -1.06
C MET A 100 -5.02 -8.69 -1.72
N TYR A 101 -4.23 -9.62 -2.28
CA TYR A 101 -4.72 -10.82 -2.95
C TYR A 101 -5.71 -10.53 -4.08
N ALA A 102 -5.51 -9.43 -4.80
CA ALA A 102 -6.36 -9.06 -5.92
C ALA A 102 -6.38 -10.17 -6.98
N GLU A 103 -7.56 -10.39 -7.55
CA GLU A 103 -7.78 -11.33 -8.65
C GLU A 103 -8.39 -10.58 -9.83
N ARG A 104 -7.88 -10.86 -11.03
CA ARG A 104 -8.42 -10.34 -12.27
C ARG A 104 -9.74 -11.03 -12.60
N HIS A 105 -10.75 -10.23 -12.92
CA HIS A 105 -12.09 -10.69 -13.27
C HIS A 105 -12.48 -10.21 -14.67
N TYR A 106 -13.15 -11.10 -15.42
CA TYR A 106 -13.75 -10.81 -16.72
C TYR A 106 -15.25 -10.56 -16.54
N PHE A 107 -15.71 -9.34 -16.80
CA PHE A 107 -17.10 -8.97 -16.67
C PHE A 107 -17.91 -9.36 -17.92
N ALA A 108 -19.22 -9.51 -17.74
CA ALA A 108 -20.13 -9.92 -18.81
C ALA A 108 -20.21 -8.93 -19.98
N ASP A 109 -19.83 -7.66 -19.77
CA ASP A 109 -19.74 -6.64 -20.82
C ASP A 109 -18.42 -6.70 -21.61
N GLY A 110 -17.56 -7.68 -21.32
CA GLY A 110 -16.25 -7.86 -21.95
C GLY A 110 -15.13 -7.03 -21.32
N THR A 111 -15.44 -6.19 -20.33
CA THR A 111 -14.41 -5.45 -19.60
C THR A 111 -13.63 -6.37 -18.66
N VAL A 112 -12.37 -6.00 -18.38
CA VAL A 112 -11.48 -6.72 -17.47
C VAL A 112 -11.13 -5.79 -16.32
N GLY A 113 -11.24 -6.27 -15.09
CA GLY A 113 -10.97 -5.45 -13.91
C GLY A 113 -10.95 -6.27 -12.63
N ILE A 114 -11.33 -5.65 -11.52
CA ILE A 114 -11.36 -6.30 -10.20
C ILE A 114 -12.81 -6.36 -9.70
N ARG A 115 -13.21 -7.52 -9.21
CA ARG A 115 -14.50 -7.72 -8.53
C ARG A 115 -14.25 -7.77 -7.03
N LEU A 116 -14.58 -6.69 -6.34
CA LEU A 116 -14.32 -6.55 -4.91
C LEU A 116 -15.50 -7.11 -4.11
N GLU A 117 -15.32 -8.30 -3.53
CA GLU A 117 -16.33 -9.04 -2.78
C GLU A 117 -16.23 -8.80 -1.26
N GLU A 118 -17.21 -9.32 -0.53
CA GLU A 118 -17.20 -9.31 0.94
C GLU A 118 -15.94 -10.00 1.50
N GLY A 119 -15.37 -9.42 2.57
CA GLY A 119 -14.13 -9.91 3.18
C GLY A 119 -12.83 -9.57 2.42
N ALA A 120 -12.90 -8.89 1.27
CA ALA A 120 -11.71 -8.44 0.56
C ALA A 120 -10.85 -7.49 1.42
N SER A 121 -9.53 -7.68 1.38
CA SER A 121 -8.58 -6.84 2.10
C SER A 121 -8.15 -5.65 1.22
N VAL A 122 -8.85 -4.54 1.41
CA VAL A 122 -8.68 -3.29 0.65
C VAL A 122 -8.38 -2.11 1.55
N LYS A 123 -7.52 -1.20 1.09
CA LYS A 123 -7.29 0.09 1.72
C LYS A 123 -7.21 1.18 0.67
N VAL A 124 -7.68 2.39 1.02
CA VAL A 124 -7.44 3.60 0.22
C VAL A 124 -6.42 4.45 0.98
N LEU A 125 -5.30 4.74 0.34
CA LEU A 125 -4.28 5.65 0.84
C LEU A 125 -4.48 7.05 0.23
N PRO A 126 -4.44 8.13 1.02
CA PRO A 126 -4.66 9.49 0.54
C PRO A 126 -3.42 10.08 -0.14
N TYR A 127 -2.80 9.30 -1.01
CA TYR A 127 -1.58 9.64 -1.75
C TYR A 127 -1.68 9.09 -3.16
N SER A 128 -1.06 9.77 -4.12
CA SER A 128 -0.89 9.26 -5.48
C SER A 128 0.05 8.06 -5.51
N VAL A 129 -0.05 7.23 -6.55
CA VAL A 129 0.89 6.13 -6.78
C VAL A 129 2.29 6.70 -6.98
N ALA A 130 2.43 7.81 -7.70
CA ALA A 130 3.71 8.51 -7.87
C ALA A 130 4.36 8.91 -6.54
N THR A 131 3.57 9.42 -5.58
CA THR A 131 4.05 9.77 -4.23
C THR A 131 4.55 8.53 -3.47
N LEU A 132 3.80 7.42 -3.53
CA LEU A 132 4.21 6.16 -2.89
C LEU A 132 5.48 5.57 -3.53
N MET A 133 5.60 5.64 -4.85
CA MET A 133 6.77 5.17 -5.58
C MET A 133 8.02 5.99 -5.25
N ALA A 134 7.92 7.31 -5.17
CA ALA A 134 9.03 8.17 -4.75
C ALA A 134 9.47 7.86 -3.31
N ALA A 135 8.52 7.62 -2.39
CA ALA A 135 8.83 7.23 -1.02
C ALA A 135 9.46 5.83 -0.94
N ASN A 136 9.00 4.89 -1.76
CA ASN A 136 9.61 3.56 -1.90
C ASN A 136 11.06 3.66 -2.36
N ASP A 137 11.32 4.44 -3.40
CA ASP A 137 12.66 4.62 -3.95
C ASP A 137 13.59 5.29 -2.91
N ARG A 138 13.10 6.24 -2.13
CA ARG A 138 13.84 6.83 -1.00
C ARG A 138 14.13 5.81 0.12
N TYR A 139 13.20 4.92 0.42
CA TYR A 139 13.36 3.90 1.47
C TYR A 139 14.45 2.88 1.11
N PHE A 140 14.38 2.34 -0.11
CA PHE A 140 15.30 1.31 -0.58
C PHE A 140 16.61 1.88 -1.15
N GLY A 141 16.62 3.15 -1.55
CA GLY A 141 17.79 3.88 -2.02
C GLY A 141 18.90 4.01 -0.97
N GLN A 142 20.09 4.41 -1.42
CA GLN A 142 21.25 4.67 -0.56
C GLN A 142 21.44 6.16 -0.27
N GLU A 143 20.75 7.02 -1.03
CA GLU A 143 20.90 8.47 -0.90
C GLU A 143 20.50 8.94 0.51
N GLY A 144 21.39 9.65 1.18
CA GLY A 144 21.18 10.18 2.53
C GLY A 144 21.22 9.14 3.66
N LYS A 145 21.42 7.83 3.38
CA LYS A 145 21.63 6.84 4.44
C LYS A 145 22.92 7.13 5.20
N GLY A 146 22.86 7.07 6.53
CA GLY A 146 24.01 7.37 7.40
C GLY A 146 24.35 8.86 7.52
N ALA A 147 23.46 9.76 7.08
CA ALA A 147 23.58 11.20 7.24
C ALA A 147 22.32 11.81 7.88
N CYS A 148 22.48 12.96 8.52
CA CYS A 148 21.36 13.75 9.00
C CYS A 148 20.56 14.32 7.82
N ASP A 149 19.26 14.12 7.79
CA ASP A 149 18.42 14.57 6.68
C ASP A 149 18.34 16.10 6.54
N HIS A 150 18.56 16.84 7.63
CA HIS A 150 18.57 18.31 7.63
C HIS A 150 19.93 18.88 7.25
N CYS A 151 20.95 18.72 8.12
CA CYS A 151 22.25 19.36 7.96
C CYS A 151 23.27 18.54 7.14
N LYS A 152 22.90 17.32 6.72
CA LYS A 152 23.72 16.39 5.93
C LYS A 152 24.99 15.87 6.63
N ALA A 153 25.21 16.21 7.90
CA ALA A 153 26.31 15.66 8.70
C ALA A 153 26.21 14.13 8.80
N GLY A 154 27.31 13.45 8.54
CA GLY A 154 27.43 12.00 8.63
C GLY A 154 27.50 11.49 10.08
N GLU A 155 27.40 10.17 10.22
CA GLU A 155 27.50 9.50 11.53
C GLU A 155 28.83 9.79 12.25
N LYS A 156 29.96 9.82 11.52
CA LYS A 156 31.29 10.13 12.07
C LYS A 156 31.42 11.56 12.59
N GLU A 157 30.63 12.48 12.07
CA GLU A 157 30.65 13.91 12.42
C GLU A 157 29.70 14.23 13.58
N THR A 158 28.90 13.25 14.02
CA THR A 158 27.88 13.43 15.06
C THR A 158 28.32 12.77 16.37
N ALA A 159 28.69 13.59 17.36
CA ALA A 159 29.00 13.13 18.72
C ALA A 159 27.73 12.58 19.40
N GLY A 160 27.50 11.26 19.28
CA GLY A 160 26.30 10.56 19.76
C GLY A 160 25.51 9.79 18.69
N GLY A 161 26.00 9.80 17.44
CA GLY A 161 25.39 9.08 16.32
C GLY A 161 24.08 9.70 15.82
N LEU A 162 23.54 9.12 14.75
CA LEU A 162 22.27 9.55 14.18
C LEU A 162 21.09 8.83 14.83
N LYS A 163 19.97 9.54 14.98
CA LYS A 163 18.72 9.02 15.55
C LYS A 163 17.63 9.00 14.50
N ASN A 164 17.01 7.84 14.31
CA ASN A 164 15.89 7.71 13.37
C ASN A 164 14.65 8.45 13.90
N CYS A 165 13.88 9.02 12.98
CA CYS A 165 12.56 9.54 13.25
C CYS A 165 11.72 8.45 13.92
N ALA A 166 11.19 8.74 15.11
CA ALA A 166 10.46 7.76 15.90
C ALA A 166 9.20 7.21 15.19
N ARG A 167 8.61 7.98 14.25
CA ARG A 167 7.38 7.64 13.54
C ARG A 167 7.62 6.84 12.26
N CYS A 168 8.40 7.36 11.31
CA CYS A 168 8.61 6.65 10.04
C CYS A 168 9.75 5.62 10.11
N LYS A 169 10.69 5.75 11.05
CA LYS A 169 11.91 4.93 11.18
C LYS A 169 12.90 4.99 10.00
N VAL A 170 12.56 5.72 8.93
CA VAL A 170 13.39 5.80 7.70
C VAL A 170 14.46 6.89 7.77
N ILE A 171 14.07 8.08 8.23
CA ILE A 171 14.92 9.29 8.16
C ILE A 171 15.66 9.49 9.48
N SER A 172 16.92 9.90 9.43
CA SER A 172 17.77 10.08 10.62
C SER A 172 18.22 11.52 10.83
N TYR A 173 18.44 11.90 12.09
CA TYR A 173 18.87 13.23 12.49
C TYR A 173 20.01 13.16 13.51
N CYS A 174 20.94 14.13 13.46
CA CYS A 174 21.99 14.26 14.47
C CYS A 174 21.46 14.78 15.82
N GLY A 175 20.26 15.36 15.84
CA GLY A 175 19.65 15.87 17.06
C GLY A 175 18.25 16.46 16.86
N LYS A 176 17.63 16.88 17.96
CA LYS A 176 16.25 17.38 17.99
C LYS A 176 16.07 18.67 17.19
N ASN A 177 17.07 19.53 17.13
CA ASN A 177 17.00 20.79 16.37
C ASN A 177 16.82 20.51 14.88
N CYS A 178 17.71 19.71 14.29
CA CYS A 178 17.62 19.28 12.90
C CYS A 178 16.33 18.52 12.59
N GLN A 179 15.83 17.71 13.53
CA GLN A 179 14.53 17.07 13.37
C GLN A 179 13.39 18.09 13.29
N ASN A 180 13.37 19.10 14.17
CA ASN A 180 12.33 20.13 14.18
C ASN A 180 12.35 21.00 12.92
N GLU A 181 13.55 21.35 12.44
CA GLU A 181 13.72 22.13 11.20
C GLU A 181 13.28 21.32 9.98
N ALA A 182 13.69 20.05 9.87
CA ALA A 182 13.20 19.16 8.82
C ALA A 182 11.69 18.93 8.90
N TRP A 183 11.13 18.87 10.11
CA TRP A 183 9.70 18.66 10.32
C TRP A 183 8.86 19.76 9.68
N SER A 184 9.23 21.02 9.88
CA SER A 184 8.53 22.16 9.28
C SER A 184 8.85 22.35 7.80
N SER A 185 10.02 21.92 7.33
CA SER A 185 10.44 22.11 5.94
C SER A 185 9.92 21.04 4.96
N GLY A 186 9.17 20.05 5.44
CA GLY A 186 8.53 19.05 4.57
C GLY A 186 8.43 17.65 5.15
N HIS A 187 9.28 17.28 6.12
CA HIS A 187 9.30 15.91 6.64
C HIS A 187 7.97 15.51 7.27
N LYS A 188 7.17 16.44 7.80
CA LYS A 188 5.83 16.11 8.34
C LYS A 188 4.95 15.35 7.36
N GLU A 189 4.97 15.72 6.07
CA GLU A 189 4.16 15.06 5.04
C GLU A 189 4.84 13.77 4.56
N ASP A 190 6.14 13.84 4.25
CA ASP A 190 6.94 12.67 3.88
C ASP A 190 6.88 11.56 4.94
N CYS A 191 6.89 11.92 6.22
CA CYS A 191 6.87 10.99 7.34
C CYS A 191 5.66 10.08 7.29
N LYS A 192 4.49 10.59 6.90
CA LYS A 192 3.26 9.78 6.84
C LYS A 192 3.34 8.76 5.70
N VAL A 193 3.87 9.15 4.54
CA VAL A 193 4.03 8.27 3.38
C VAL A 193 5.10 7.22 3.67
N LEU A 194 6.24 7.64 4.22
CA LEU A 194 7.34 6.75 4.61
C LEU A 194 6.92 5.76 5.70
N THR A 195 6.00 6.10 6.60
CA THR A 195 5.40 5.13 7.52
C THR A 195 4.63 4.03 6.77
N GLN A 196 3.90 4.36 5.70
CA GLN A 196 3.22 3.32 4.90
C GLN A 196 4.24 2.43 4.22
N ILE A 197 5.28 3.00 3.59
CA ILE A 197 6.36 2.23 2.95
C ILE A 197 7.08 1.34 3.96
N HIS A 198 7.40 1.85 5.15
CA HIS A 198 8.01 1.06 6.21
C HIS A 198 7.14 -0.13 6.62
N ALA A 199 5.82 0.05 6.66
CA ALA A 199 4.88 -1.04 6.95
C ALA A 199 4.89 -2.12 5.86
N PHE A 200 4.86 -1.75 4.58
CA PHE A 200 5.06 -2.72 3.49
C PHE A 200 6.41 -3.42 3.61
N ALA A 201 7.48 -2.65 3.83
CA ALA A 201 8.85 -3.13 3.89
C ALA A 201 9.13 -4.10 5.06
N SER A 202 8.32 -4.04 6.12
CA SER A 202 8.48 -4.84 7.34
C SER A 202 7.73 -6.17 7.29
N LYS A 203 6.89 -6.39 6.27
CA LYS A 203 6.15 -7.63 6.07
C LYS A 203 6.99 -8.66 5.31
N ASP A 204 6.77 -9.93 5.61
CA ASP A 204 7.24 -11.05 4.79
C ASP A 204 6.25 -11.23 3.63
N TRP A 205 6.72 -11.02 2.40
CA TRP A 205 5.89 -11.14 1.20
C TRP A 205 6.05 -12.49 0.50
N GLU A 206 7.07 -13.26 0.86
CA GLU A 206 7.45 -14.50 0.18
C GLU A 206 6.77 -15.72 0.78
N LEU A 207 6.34 -15.63 2.04
CA LEU A 207 5.68 -16.71 2.76
C LEU A 207 4.28 -16.30 3.19
N PHE A 208 3.27 -17.03 2.74
CA PHE A 208 1.90 -16.86 3.23
C PHE A 208 1.78 -17.42 4.65
N GLN A 209 1.61 -16.52 5.63
CA GLN A 209 1.44 -16.89 7.04
C GLN A 209 -0.01 -16.73 7.53
N GLY A 210 -0.93 -16.46 6.60
CA GLY A 210 -2.33 -16.16 6.86
C GLY A 210 -2.79 -14.94 6.09
N TRP A 211 -4.09 -14.70 6.10
CA TRP A 211 -4.69 -13.53 5.47
C TRP A 211 -4.33 -12.28 6.29
N PHE A 212 -3.84 -11.22 5.64
CA PHE A 212 -3.79 -9.93 6.31
C PHE A 212 -5.21 -9.48 6.66
N GLU A 213 -5.42 -9.07 7.91
CA GLU A 213 -6.76 -8.79 8.42
C GLU A 213 -7.51 -7.80 7.51
N PRO A 214 -8.81 -8.03 7.27
CA PRO A 214 -9.61 -7.11 6.51
C PRO A 214 -9.76 -5.82 7.30
N HIS A 215 -9.01 -4.78 6.93
CA HIS A 215 -9.36 -3.43 7.29
C HIS A 215 -10.56 -2.99 6.44
N VAL A 216 -11.73 -3.61 6.66
CA VAL A 216 -12.98 -2.93 6.36
C VAL A 216 -12.88 -1.61 7.12
N MET A 217 -12.89 -0.50 6.38
CA MET A 217 -12.81 0.84 6.94
C MET A 217 -13.93 1.00 7.96
N ARG A 218 -13.64 0.75 9.25
CA ARG A 218 -14.61 0.99 10.31
C ARG A 218 -14.85 2.51 10.33
N PRO A 219 -16.10 2.98 10.28
CA PRO A 219 -16.35 4.40 10.53
C PRO A 219 -15.75 4.77 11.89
N PRO A 220 -15.21 5.99 12.05
CA PRO A 220 -14.74 6.44 13.37
C PRO A 220 -15.89 6.28 14.38
N PRO A 221 -15.61 5.85 15.62
CA PRO A 221 -16.66 5.75 16.63
C PRO A 221 -17.33 7.12 16.76
N SER A 222 -18.63 7.17 16.53
CA SER A 222 -19.46 8.36 16.73
C SER A 222 -19.63 8.56 18.24
N GLY A 223 -18.63 9.18 18.86
CA GLY A 223 -18.65 9.62 20.26
C GLY A 223 -18.33 11.12 20.33
N PRO A 224 -19.07 11.91 21.12
CA PRO A 224 -18.73 13.31 21.31
C PRO A 224 -17.47 13.41 22.17
N GLY A 225 -16.37 13.83 21.56
CA GLY A 225 -15.13 14.17 22.26
C GLY A 225 -14.00 13.16 22.08
N MET A 226 -13.27 13.26 20.97
CA MET A 226 -11.88 12.86 20.95
C MET A 226 -11.12 13.70 19.92
N HIS A 227 -10.07 14.39 20.39
CA HIS A 227 -9.19 15.20 19.56
C HIS A 227 -8.62 14.36 18.41
N ILE A 228 -8.66 14.93 17.20
CA ILE A 228 -8.10 14.34 15.98
C ILE A 228 -6.58 14.24 16.14
N LEU A 229 -6.10 13.13 16.68
CA LEU A 229 -4.77 12.64 16.37
C LEU A 229 -4.87 11.92 15.02
N SER A 230 -4.36 12.60 14.01
CA SER A 230 -4.22 12.20 12.59
C SER A 230 -3.37 10.93 12.36
N SER A 231 -3.70 9.82 13.02
CA SER A 231 -3.18 8.50 12.68
C SER A 231 -4.01 7.93 11.53
N LEU A 232 -3.54 8.15 10.30
CA LEU A 232 -3.93 7.30 9.18
C LEU A 232 -3.61 5.85 9.56
N PRO A 233 -4.50 4.89 9.32
CA PRO A 233 -4.21 3.49 9.59
C PRO A 233 -2.91 3.11 8.89
N VAL A 234 -2.02 2.44 9.60
CA VAL A 234 -0.83 1.78 9.03
C VAL A 234 -1.27 0.37 8.61
N PHE A 235 -0.58 -0.28 7.67
CA PHE A 235 -0.82 -1.70 7.43
C PHE A 235 -0.19 -2.47 8.59
N ASP A 236 -1.00 -3.09 9.44
CA ASP A 236 -0.51 -4.12 10.37
C ASP A 236 -0.36 -5.45 9.65
#